data_AF-A0A7X8UTG4-F1
#
_entry.id   AF-A0A7X8UTG4-F1
#
_cell.length_a   1.000
_cell.length_b   1.000
_cell.length_c   1.000
_cell.angle_alpha   90.00
_cell.angle_beta   90.00
_cell.angle_gamma   90.00
#
_symmetry.space_group_name_H-M   'P 1'
#
loop_
_entity.id
_entity.type
_entity.pdbx_description
1 polymer ?
#
loop_
_entity_poly.entity_id
_entity_poly.type
_entity_poly.pdbx_seq_one_letter_code
_entity_poly.pdbx_strand_id
1 'polypeptide(L)' 'SLGLPFGQVPVLAGLADEVIRVRAVCACCGEVADRTQRTAPIEEWDMVGGAESYEPRCEKCFQAPPLELRR' A
#
# COMPACT_ATOMS: atom_id res chain seq x y z
N SER A 1 -2.02 2.01 3.44
CA SER A 1 -1.47 3.02 2.52
C SER A 1 -2.60 3.68 1.77
N LEU A 2 -2.50 4.98 1.48
CA LEU A 2 -3.54 5.72 0.74
C LEU A 2 -3.50 5.49 -0.78
N GLY A 3 -2.67 4.55 -1.25
CA GLY A 3 -2.48 4.27 -2.67
C GLY A 3 -1.59 5.29 -3.39
N LEU A 4 -0.93 6.18 -2.64
CA LEU A 4 0.06 7.12 -3.15
C LEU A 4 1.47 6.53 -3.08
N PRO A 5 2.43 7.09 -3.85
CA PRO A 5 3.82 6.75 -3.71
C PRO A 5 4.36 7.03 -2.30
N PHE A 6 5.23 6.15 -1.80
CA PHE A 6 5.80 6.27 -0.46
C PHE A 6 7.14 7.02 -0.52
N GLY A 7 7.15 8.27 -0.05
CA GLY A 7 8.35 9.09 0.05
C GLY A 7 9.18 9.10 -1.25
N GLN A 8 10.48 8.88 -1.11
CA GLN A 8 11.44 8.91 -2.23
C GLN A 8 11.58 7.56 -2.96
N VAL A 9 10.85 6.51 -2.56
CA VAL A 9 10.98 5.17 -3.15
C VAL A 9 10.85 5.18 -4.68
N PRO A 10 9.88 5.89 -5.30
CA PRO A 10 9.79 5.95 -6.77
C PRO A 10 10.96 6.67 -7.42
N VAL A 11 11.53 7.68 -6.76
CA VAL A 11 12.69 8.42 -7.27
C VAL A 11 13.90 7.51 -7.29
N LEU A 12 14.15 6.77 -6.19
CA LEU A 12 15.22 5.78 -6.12
C LEU A 12 15.04 4.67 -7.16
N ALA A 13 13.80 4.17 -7.33
CA ALA A 13 13.49 3.17 -8.34
C ALA A 13 13.74 3.66 -9.78
N GLY A 14 13.55 4.96 -10.06
CA GLY A 14 13.84 5.54 -11.37
C GLY A 14 15.34 5.73 -11.67
N LEU A 15 16.18 5.73 -10.63
CA LEU A 15 17.63 5.87 -10.73
C LEU A 15 18.38 4.53 -10.69
N ALA A 16 17.71 3.47 -10.24
CA ALA A 16 18.33 2.17 -10.04
C ALA A 16 18.50 1.40 -11.37
N ASP A 17 19.59 0.65 -11.49
CA ASP A 17 19.81 -0.27 -12.62
C ASP A 17 18.81 -1.45 -12.60
N GLU A 18 18.40 -1.89 -11.40
CA GLU A 18 17.44 -2.98 -11.19
C GLU A 18 16.41 -2.63 -10.12
N VAL A 19 15.14 -2.93 -10.39
CA VAL A 19 14.01 -2.75 -9.46
C VAL A 19 13.22 -4.05 -9.35
N ILE A 20 13.26 -4.67 -8.17
CA ILE A 20 12.47 -5.87 -7.87
C ILE A 20 11.25 -5.48 -7.02
N ARG A 21 10.04 -5.81 -7.51
CA ARG A 21 8.78 -5.59 -6.79
C ARG A 21 8.14 -6.93 -6.41
N VAL A 22 8.24 -7.27 -5.14
CA VAL A 22 7.58 -8.47 -4.58
C VAL A 22 6.06 -8.28 -4.49
N ARG A 23 5.32 -9.38 -4.55
CA ARG A 23 3.85 -9.42 -4.51
C ARG A 23 3.38 -10.33 -3.37
N ALA A 24 2.21 -10.04 -2.83
CA ALA A 24 1.59 -10.81 -1.76
C ALA A 24 0.33 -11.55 -2.25
N VAL A 25 -0.37 -12.23 -1.34
CA VAL A 25 -1.69 -12.82 -1.58
C VAL A 25 -2.75 -11.90 -0.98
N CYS A 26 -3.81 -11.59 -1.73
CA CYS A 26 -4.89 -10.71 -1.29
C CYS A 26 -5.65 -11.33 -0.12
N ALA A 27 -5.70 -10.64 1.01
CA ALA A 27 -6.43 -11.10 2.19
C ALA A 27 -7.97 -11.11 2.00
N CYS A 28 -8.50 -10.50 0.93
CA CYS A 28 -9.94 -10.47 0.64
C CYS A 28 -10.39 -11.62 -0.26
N CYS A 29 -9.59 -11.97 -1.27
CA CYS A 29 -10.03 -12.85 -2.36
C CYS A 29 -9.00 -13.89 -2.80
N GLY A 30 -7.79 -13.89 -2.23
CA GLY A 30 -6.73 -14.85 -2.58
C GLY A 30 -5.96 -14.56 -3.87
N GLU A 31 -6.38 -13.58 -4.67
CA GLU A 31 -5.66 -13.14 -5.87
C GLU A 31 -4.31 -12.48 -5.54
N VAL A 32 -3.45 -12.30 -6.55
CA VAL A 32 -2.17 -11.61 -6.35
C VAL A 32 -2.38 -10.15 -5.93
N ALA A 33 -1.72 -9.75 -4.84
CA ALA A 33 -1.82 -8.43 -4.25
C ALA A 33 -0.57 -7.58 -4.49
N ASP A 34 -0.80 -6.30 -4.79
CA ASP A 34 0.23 -5.29 -5.02
C ASP A 34 -0.05 -3.96 -4.30
N ARG A 35 -1.04 -3.93 -3.42
CA ARG A 35 -1.39 -2.76 -2.59
C ARG A 35 -1.52 -3.17 -1.12
N THR A 36 -1.28 -2.21 -0.23
CA THR A 36 -1.47 -2.39 1.23
C THR A 36 -2.60 -1.49 1.71
N GLN A 37 -3.70 -2.09 2.16
CA GLN A 37 -4.84 -1.39 2.75
C GLN A 37 -4.60 -1.18 4.25
N ARG A 38 -4.83 0.03 4.78
CA ARG A 38 -4.92 0.22 6.24
C ARG A 38 -6.34 -0.15 6.68
N THR A 39 -6.46 -1.00 7.70
CA THR A 39 -7.72 -1.41 8.33
C THR A 39 -7.97 -0.70 9.67
N ALA A 40 -6.91 -0.17 10.29
CA ALA A 40 -6.98 0.71 11.45
C ALA A 40 -7.39 2.15 11.07
N PRO A 41 -7.88 2.97 12.03
CA PRO A 41 -8.15 4.39 11.82
C PRO A 41 -6.95 5.15 11.22
N ILE A 42 -7.26 6.09 10.33
CA ILE A 42 -6.24 6.95 9.71
C ILE A 42 -6.11 8.22 10.55
N GLU A 43 -5.19 8.19 11.51
CA GLU A 43 -4.87 9.37 12.34
C GLU A 43 -3.65 10.11 11.77
N GLU A 44 -2.59 9.36 11.45
CA GLU A 44 -1.33 9.88 10.91
C GLU A 44 -0.86 9.09 9.68
N TRP A 45 -0.13 9.74 8.79
CA TRP A 45 0.44 9.10 7.60
C TRP A 45 1.48 8.03 7.99
N ASP A 46 2.38 8.36 8.90
CA ASP A 46 3.53 7.53 9.32
C ASP A 46 3.23 6.59 10.50
N MET A 47 2.09 5.89 10.47
CA MET A 47 1.74 4.91 11.49
C MET A 47 2.46 3.58 11.26
N VAL A 48 3.20 3.11 12.27
CA VAL A 48 3.80 1.77 12.32
C VAL A 48 2.75 0.73 12.73
N GLY A 49 2.71 -0.41 12.04
CA GLY A 49 1.83 -1.52 12.37
C GLY A 49 2.06 -2.72 11.44
N GLY A 50 1.53 -3.88 11.82
CA GLY A 50 1.60 -5.14 11.09
C GLY A 50 0.23 -5.61 10.58
N ALA A 51 0.00 -6.93 10.63
CA ALA A 51 -1.22 -7.56 10.15
C ALA A 51 -2.49 -7.15 10.93
N GLU A 52 -2.32 -6.61 12.14
CA GLU A 52 -3.41 -6.06 12.95
C GLU A 52 -3.92 -4.70 12.42
N SER A 53 -3.13 -4.01 11.60
CA SER A 53 -3.46 -2.66 11.10
C SER A 53 -3.43 -2.56 9.57
N TYR A 54 -2.87 -3.55 8.88
CA TYR A 54 -2.64 -3.53 7.43
C TYR A 54 -2.89 -4.89 6.79
N GLU A 55 -3.52 -4.87 5.61
CA GLU A 55 -3.77 -6.07 4.81
C GLU A 55 -3.29 -5.91 3.36
N PRO A 56 -2.72 -6.95 2.74
CA PRO A 56 -2.47 -6.98 1.30
C PRO A 56 -3.80 -7.05 0.53
N ARG A 57 -3.96 -6.20 -0.49
CA ARG A 57 -5.12 -6.16 -1.38
C ARG A 57 -4.67 -6.21 -2.84
N CYS A 58 -5.42 -6.97 -3.66
CA CYS A 58 -5.37 -6.82 -5.11
C CYS A 58 -6.07 -5.52 -5.51
N GLU A 59 -5.87 -5.10 -6.76
CA GLU A 59 -6.50 -3.90 -7.32
C GLU A 59 -8.02 -3.88 -7.15
N LYS A 60 -8.70 -5.02 -7.37
CA LYS A 60 -10.17 -5.12 -7.28
C LYS A 60 -10.70 -4.94 -5.85
N CYS A 61 -9.93 -5.36 -4.84
CA CYS A 61 -10.35 -5.33 -3.44
C CYS A 61 -9.78 -4.13 -2.68
N PHE A 62 -8.88 -3.35 -3.29
CA PHE A 62 -8.31 -2.17 -2.67
C PHE A 62 -9.35 -1.05 -2.62
N GLN A 63 -9.59 -0.52 -1.42
CA GLN A 63 -10.51 0.58 -1.19
C GLN A 63 -9.69 1.83 -0.93
N ALA A 64 -9.49 2.58 -2.01
CA ALA A 64 -8.71 3.79 -1.96
C ALA A 64 -9.41 4.80 -1.03
N PRO A 65 -8.70 5.34 -0.02
CA PRO A 65 -9.30 6.26 0.94
C PRO A 65 -9.78 7.56 0.25
N PRO A 66 -10.70 8.31 0.87
CA PRO A 66 -11.21 9.57 0.33
C PRO A 66 -10.09 10.53 -0.11
N LEU A 67 -10.35 11.31 -1.16
CA LEU A 67 -9.34 12.19 -1.77
C LEU A 67 -8.80 13.23 -0.78
N GLU A 68 -9.62 13.62 0.18
CA GLU A 68 -9.31 14.58 1.23
C GLU A 68 -8.15 14.11 2.12
N LEU A 69 -7.97 12.80 2.26
CA LEU A 69 -6.88 12.20 3.02
C LEU A 69 -5.60 12.03 2.20
N ARG A 70 -5.66 12.13 0.86
CA ARG A 70 -4.52 11.87 -0.06
C ARG A 70 -3.63 13.11 -0.30
N ARG A 71 -3.60 14.06 0.62
CA ARG A 71 -2.83 15.30 0.49
C ARG A 71 -1.38 15.12 0.93
#